data_AF-A0A9N9CQ52-F1
#
_entry.id   AF-A0A9N9CQ52-F1
#
_cell.length_a   1.000
_cell.length_b   1.000
_cell.length_c   1.000
_cell.angle_alpha   90.00
_cell.angle_beta   90.00
_cell.angle_gamma   90.00
#
_symmetry.space_group_name_H-M   'P 1'
#
loop_
_entity.id
_entity.type
_entity.pdbx_description
1 polymer ?
#
loop_
_entity_poly.entity_id
_entity_poly.type
_entity_poly.pdbx_seq_one_letter_code
_entity_poly.pdbx_strand_id
1 'polypeptide(L)'
;MVDFLDKLKKLGFDYATSSGISISPWELGTIVDKEKLLTQAEAKINQADSYYSQARASSENLTQIFAMRGHTTNYLGEVIETPITSSLWEGLSPLEFFISVYGAIKGMIDLALKTAEAGYLTRRLVESSQNITITSSDCQTQAGALREENIELPLTKQVYGRYLADDIANKKKEIILTRNTLLLEKEIKIIQENQISSVCIRSPWHCETEGGICQKCYGLDLSRPGETIALGTAVGIIAAQSLGEPGTQLTMRTFHTGGISSEEDITQGLPKVKQIFDNIKPDKEEKAILAKSEGIISSITAIDSNETNFSRLIKQKDQAGAEIIYPIEKERLVRVQPGEKVKKGQKLTGGKIDLEEYLEIVGREVCQNYIKEEIRKAYNNQGIEIAEKHIEIFACQMLSKVEVIAGGDSDYLGGDIVNYQQIQKNNNFLLSSKKKPIIFKDIIFSLKDLASHPPSFLAGISFQNTLKGLVDYSLYQPIDYLQGSKESLIAGQLIPVGTGFKERGKYTKGTTRSKSKEQTF
;
A
#
# COMPACT_ATOMS: atom_id res chain seq x y z
N MET A 1 12.21 -3.91 -30.05
CA MET A 1 12.61 -3.26 -28.78
C MET A 1 13.82 -3.95 -28.17
N VAL A 2 13.82 -5.28 -28.02
CA VAL A 2 14.98 -6.04 -27.49
C VAL A 2 16.27 -5.81 -28.28
N ASP A 3 16.25 -5.97 -29.61
CA ASP A 3 17.44 -5.74 -30.45
C ASP A 3 17.99 -4.31 -30.37
N PHE A 4 17.11 -3.33 -30.15
CA PHE A 4 17.50 -1.94 -29.97
C PHE A 4 18.26 -1.75 -28.66
N LEU A 5 17.75 -2.33 -27.56
CA LEU A 5 18.42 -2.28 -26.25
C LEU A 5 19.79 -2.96 -26.30
N ASP A 6 19.92 -4.09 -26.99
CA ASP A 6 21.22 -4.76 -27.14
C ASP A 6 22.22 -3.95 -27.96
N LYS A 7 21.78 -3.28 -29.03
CA LYS A 7 22.63 -2.37 -29.79
C LYS A 7 23.06 -1.16 -28.95
N LEU A 8 22.13 -0.58 -28.21
CA LEU A 8 22.41 0.55 -27.31
C LEU A 8 23.40 0.17 -26.22
N LYS A 9 23.26 -1.03 -25.64
CA LYS A 9 24.20 -1.58 -24.66
C LYS A 9 25.61 -1.73 -25.24
N LYS A 10 25.74 -2.33 -26.43
CA LYS A 10 27.05 -2.50 -27.09
C LYS A 10 27.70 -1.16 -27.37
N LEU A 11 26.94 -0.24 -27.98
CA LEU A 11 27.40 1.11 -28.28
C LEU A 11 27.84 1.85 -27.00
N GLY A 12 27.06 1.74 -25.92
CA GLY A 12 27.42 2.30 -24.61
C GLY A 12 28.75 1.75 -24.07
N PHE A 13 28.99 0.44 -24.14
CA PHE A 13 30.27 -0.15 -23.71
C PHE A 13 31.46 0.28 -24.57
N ASP A 14 31.28 0.36 -25.89
CA ASP A 14 32.35 0.75 -26.81
C ASP A 14 32.80 2.20 -26.55
N TYR A 15 31.84 3.12 -26.41
CA TYR A 15 32.14 4.52 -26.11
C TYR A 15 32.63 4.74 -24.68
N ALA A 16 32.09 4.02 -23.68
CA ALA A 16 32.57 4.10 -22.30
C ALA A 16 34.00 3.57 -22.14
N THR A 17 34.39 2.55 -22.92
CA THR A 17 35.77 2.06 -22.93
C THR A 17 36.68 3.04 -23.66
N SER A 18 36.23 3.58 -24.79
CA SER A 18 37.00 4.53 -25.60
C SER A 18 37.18 5.89 -24.92
N SER A 19 36.26 6.29 -24.04
CA SER A 19 36.35 7.58 -23.33
C SER A 19 37.47 7.60 -22.29
N GLY A 20 37.94 6.43 -21.82
CA GLY A 20 39.06 6.34 -20.87
C GLY A 20 38.84 7.11 -19.57
N ILE A 21 37.57 7.30 -19.17
CA ILE A 21 37.22 8.07 -17.96
C ILE A 21 37.84 7.38 -16.75
N SER A 22 38.71 8.11 -16.05
CA SER A 22 39.31 7.72 -14.78
C SER A 22 38.92 8.76 -13.74
N ILE A 23 38.88 8.35 -12.47
CA ILE A 23 38.70 9.26 -11.34
C ILE A 23 39.99 9.24 -10.56
N SER A 24 40.64 10.39 -10.45
CA SER A 24 41.76 10.57 -9.53
C SER A 24 41.40 11.58 -8.44
N PRO A 25 41.88 11.39 -7.20
CA PRO A 25 41.61 12.36 -6.13
C PRO A 25 42.17 13.77 -6.41
N TRP A 26 43.14 13.87 -7.32
CA TRP A 26 43.79 15.11 -7.72
C TRP A 26 42.98 15.94 -8.73
N GLU A 27 41.99 15.34 -9.42
CA GLU A 27 41.14 16.03 -10.40
C GLU A 27 40.19 17.06 -9.77
N LEU A 28 39.81 16.88 -8.51
CA LEU A 28 38.81 17.73 -7.83
C LEU A 28 39.44 18.78 -6.90
N GLY A 29 40.70 18.55 -6.50
CA GLY A 29 41.53 19.46 -5.69
C GLY A 29 41.08 19.60 -4.23
N THR A 30 42.02 19.95 -3.35
CA THR A 30 41.73 20.31 -1.95
C THR A 30 41.06 21.69 -1.87
N ILE A 31 40.08 21.82 -0.98
CA ILE A 31 39.34 23.06 -0.71
C ILE A 31 40.00 23.71 0.52
N VAL A 32 40.97 24.61 0.30
CA VAL A 32 41.96 25.04 1.33
C VAL A 32 41.44 26.08 2.35
N ASP A 33 40.33 26.78 2.09
CA ASP A 33 39.74 27.86 2.93
C ASP A 33 38.24 27.66 3.27
N LYS A 34 37.91 26.86 4.30
CA LYS A 34 36.54 26.38 4.61
C LYS A 34 35.43 27.45 4.74
N GLU A 35 35.71 28.71 5.09
CA GLU A 35 34.67 29.74 5.31
C GLU A 35 34.22 30.51 4.06
N LYS A 36 35.10 30.76 3.08
CA LYS A 36 34.73 31.38 1.78
C LYS A 36 34.27 30.34 0.75
N LEU A 37 34.33 29.05 1.12
CA LEU A 37 34.29 27.92 0.19
C LEU A 37 32.97 27.15 0.15
N LEU A 38 31.96 27.43 0.97
CA LEU A 38 30.66 26.74 0.81
C LEU A 38 30.06 26.99 -0.59
N THR A 39 30.12 28.23 -1.09
CA THR A 39 29.63 28.60 -2.43
C THR A 39 30.52 28.10 -3.57
N GLN A 40 31.84 27.99 -3.38
CA GLN A 40 32.75 27.42 -4.39
C GLN A 40 32.75 25.88 -4.38
N ALA A 41 32.54 25.27 -3.22
CA ALA A 41 32.36 23.84 -3.06
C ALA A 41 31.07 23.41 -3.74
N GLU A 42 29.96 24.13 -3.55
CA GLU A 42 28.72 23.91 -4.31
C GLU A 42 28.96 24.01 -5.82
N ALA A 43 29.71 25.00 -6.30
CA ALA A 43 30.01 25.13 -7.73
C ALA A 43 30.84 23.94 -8.28
N LYS A 44 31.83 23.45 -7.52
CA LYS A 44 32.63 22.27 -7.89
C LYS A 44 31.86 20.96 -7.76
N ILE A 45 31.01 20.84 -6.73
CA ILE A 45 30.11 19.69 -6.55
C ILE A 45 29.14 19.66 -7.72
N ASN A 46 28.54 20.78 -8.11
CA ASN A 46 27.67 20.88 -9.29
C ASN A 46 28.42 20.54 -10.59
N GLN A 47 29.69 20.93 -10.71
CA GLN A 47 30.51 20.58 -11.86
C GLN A 47 30.82 19.06 -11.89
N ALA A 48 31.21 18.47 -10.77
CA ALA A 48 31.44 17.04 -10.64
C ALA A 48 30.15 16.24 -10.85
N ASP A 49 29.05 16.67 -10.25
CA ASP A 49 27.71 16.14 -10.49
C ASP A 49 27.36 16.26 -11.97
N SER A 50 27.64 17.36 -12.67
CA SER A 50 27.36 17.44 -14.11
C SER A 50 28.08 16.34 -14.92
N TYR A 51 29.31 15.98 -14.54
CA TYR A 51 30.06 14.91 -15.19
C TYR A 51 29.60 13.50 -14.81
N TYR A 52 29.10 13.30 -13.58
CA TYR A 52 28.78 11.99 -13.02
C TYR A 52 27.28 11.77 -12.74
N SER A 53 26.43 12.74 -13.08
CA SER A 53 25.03 12.93 -12.66
C SER A 53 24.09 11.78 -12.97
N GLN A 54 24.49 10.87 -13.85
CA GLN A 54 23.67 9.73 -14.26
C GLN A 54 24.31 8.37 -13.97
N ALA A 55 25.48 8.34 -13.30
CA ALA A 55 26.22 7.12 -13.01
C ALA A 55 26.04 6.64 -11.56
N ARG A 56 26.90 7.07 -10.63
CA ARG A 56 26.95 6.52 -9.26
C ARG A 56 27.26 7.55 -8.15
N ALA A 57 27.68 8.76 -8.50
CA ALA A 57 28.01 9.80 -7.52
C ALA A 57 26.76 10.63 -7.18
N SER A 58 26.61 10.97 -5.90
CA SER A 58 25.63 11.94 -5.41
C SER A 58 26.36 13.13 -4.79
N SER A 59 25.73 14.29 -4.80
CA SER A 59 26.25 15.52 -4.17
C SER A 59 26.65 15.29 -2.70
N GLU A 60 25.84 14.55 -1.95
CA GLU A 60 26.11 14.17 -0.56
C GLU A 60 27.40 13.34 -0.42
N ASN A 61 27.59 12.35 -1.28
CA ASN A 61 28.78 11.51 -1.27
C ASN A 61 30.03 12.32 -1.62
N LEU A 62 29.94 13.23 -2.59
CA LEU A 62 31.04 14.12 -2.96
C LEU A 62 31.39 15.11 -1.85
N THR A 63 30.37 15.65 -1.17
CA THR A 63 30.55 16.58 -0.04
C THR A 63 31.34 15.92 1.10
N GLN A 64 31.02 14.66 1.42
CA GLN A 64 31.75 13.89 2.43
C GLN A 64 33.20 13.60 2.05
N ILE A 65 33.47 13.38 0.75
CA ILE A 65 34.82 13.10 0.26
C ILE A 65 35.70 14.35 0.31
N PHE A 66 35.18 15.51 -0.15
CA PHE A 66 36.01 16.69 -0.42
C PHE A 66 35.83 17.86 0.54
N ALA A 67 34.69 18.02 1.21
CA ALA A 67 34.38 19.20 2.02
C ALA A 67 34.43 18.91 3.53
N MET A 68 33.45 18.17 4.04
CA MET A 68 33.37 17.79 5.45
C MET A 68 32.40 16.62 5.61
N ARG A 69 32.60 15.83 6.66
CA ARG A 69 31.67 14.73 7.00
C ARG A 69 30.42 15.22 7.75
N GLY A 70 30.52 16.32 8.51
CA GLY A 70 29.39 16.97 9.15
C GLY A 70 28.96 16.32 10.46
N HIS A 71 27.69 16.52 10.84
CA HIS A 71 27.12 15.93 12.06
C HIS A 71 26.82 14.44 11.87
N THR A 72 26.94 13.69 12.97
CA THR A 72 26.63 12.26 13.00
C THR A 72 25.66 11.97 14.15
N THR A 73 24.94 10.87 14.04
CA THR A 73 24.01 10.42 15.09
C THR A 73 24.68 9.44 16.06
N ASN A 74 24.33 9.54 17.33
CA ASN A 74 24.66 8.56 18.35
C ASN A 74 23.84 7.26 18.18
N TYR A 75 24.12 6.21 18.97
CA TYR A 75 23.37 4.95 18.92
C TYR A 75 21.86 5.15 19.20
N LEU A 76 21.52 6.11 20.06
CA LEU A 76 20.12 6.51 20.33
C LEU A 76 19.45 7.25 19.17
N GLY A 77 20.21 7.76 18.20
CA GLY A 77 19.70 8.56 17.07
C GLY A 77 19.74 10.06 17.31
N GLU A 78 20.20 10.49 18.48
CA GLU A 78 20.44 11.90 18.78
C GLU A 78 21.64 12.42 17.99
N VAL A 79 21.55 13.64 17.49
CA VAL A 79 22.64 14.29 16.75
C VAL A 79 23.75 14.66 17.75
N ILE A 80 24.98 14.23 17.46
CA ILE A 80 26.15 14.63 18.24
C ILE A 80 26.48 16.08 17.92
N GLU A 81 26.50 16.93 18.95
CA GLU A 81 26.70 18.38 18.81
C GLU A 81 28.06 18.73 18.21
N THR A 82 29.10 17.92 18.44
CA THR A 82 30.44 18.16 17.85
C THR A 82 30.50 17.65 16.41
N PRO A 83 30.55 18.54 15.39
CA PRO A 83 30.61 18.13 14.00
C PRO A 83 32.01 17.61 13.62
N ILE A 84 32.05 16.72 12.64
CA ILE A 84 33.29 16.29 12.00
C ILE A 84 33.63 17.28 10.89
N THR A 85 34.64 18.11 11.15
CA THR A 85 35.06 19.16 10.21
C THR A 85 35.96 18.63 9.11
N SER A 86 36.69 17.54 9.37
CA SER A 86 37.59 16.91 8.40
C SER A 86 36.82 16.18 7.29
N SER A 87 37.35 16.20 6.07
CA SER A 87 36.85 15.40 4.95
C SER A 87 37.53 14.03 4.87
N LEU A 88 36.97 13.08 4.12
CA LEU A 88 37.62 11.78 3.92
C LEU A 88 38.94 11.90 3.15
N TRP A 89 39.08 12.95 2.33
CA TRP A 89 40.33 13.26 1.63
C TRP A 89 41.41 13.83 2.56
N GLU A 90 41.04 14.74 3.46
CA GLU A 90 41.97 15.29 4.47
C GLU A 90 42.40 14.24 5.50
N GLY A 91 41.53 13.27 5.78
CA GLY A 91 41.71 12.25 6.80
C GLY A 91 41.07 12.66 8.13
N LEU A 92 40.60 11.67 8.88
CA LEU A 92 39.89 11.88 10.15
C LEU A 92 40.85 11.75 11.33
N SER A 93 40.72 12.63 12.33
CA SER A 93 41.39 12.42 13.62
C SER A 93 40.85 11.16 14.33
N PRO A 94 41.58 10.56 15.30
CA PRO A 94 41.11 9.37 16.01
C PRO A 94 39.73 9.56 16.68
N LEU A 95 39.47 10.75 17.21
CA LEU A 95 38.19 11.09 17.85
C LEU A 95 37.07 11.26 16.82
N GLU A 96 37.31 11.97 15.71
CA GLU A 96 36.34 12.11 14.61
C GLU A 96 36.02 10.76 13.95
N PHE A 97 37.03 9.90 13.79
CA PHE A 97 36.83 8.53 13.30
C PHE A 97 35.95 7.73 14.26
N PHE A 98 36.21 7.80 15.56
CA PHE A 98 35.40 7.11 16.56
C PHE A 98 33.94 7.58 16.58
N ILE A 99 33.70 8.90 16.48
CA ILE A 99 32.37 9.49 16.37
C ILE A 99 31.66 8.99 15.09
N SER A 100 32.37 8.97 13.97
CA SER A 100 31.86 8.47 12.69
C SER A 100 31.45 6.99 12.73
N VAL A 101 32.12 6.18 13.54
CA VAL A 101 31.85 4.73 13.64
C VAL A 101 30.48 4.45 14.25
N TYR A 102 29.97 5.29 15.17
CA TYR A 102 28.66 5.07 15.78
C TYR A 102 27.52 5.04 14.76
N GLY A 103 27.47 6.04 13.88
CA GLY A 103 26.47 6.11 12.81
C GLY A 103 26.58 4.92 11.85
N ALA A 104 27.81 4.50 11.51
CA ALA A 104 28.04 3.36 10.63
C ALA A 104 27.60 2.03 11.25
N ILE A 105 27.93 1.77 12.52
CA ILE A 105 27.52 0.55 13.23
C ILE A 105 25.99 0.51 13.34
N LYS A 106 25.36 1.63 13.73
CA LYS A 106 23.90 1.71 13.79
C LYS A 106 23.27 1.41 12.43
N GLY A 107 23.80 2.00 11.35
CA GLY A 107 23.33 1.73 9.99
C GLY A 107 23.45 0.26 9.59
N MET A 108 24.54 -0.42 9.96
CA MET A 108 24.73 -1.86 9.69
C MET A 108 23.76 -2.75 10.50
N ILE A 109 23.55 -2.43 11.77
CA ILE A 109 22.62 -3.17 12.64
C ILE A 109 21.19 -2.99 12.13
N ASP A 110 20.80 -1.75 11.84
CA ASP A 110 19.48 -1.42 11.29
C ASP A 110 19.24 -2.13 9.96
N LEU A 111 20.24 -2.16 9.08
CA LEU A 111 20.16 -2.90 7.82
C LEU A 111 19.84 -4.38 8.07
N ALA A 112 20.57 -5.04 8.97
CA ALA A 112 20.37 -6.46 9.27
C ALA A 112 18.99 -6.72 9.89
N LEU A 113 18.57 -5.92 10.87
CA LEU A 113 17.29 -6.09 11.57
C LEU A 113 16.10 -5.76 10.66
N LYS A 114 16.13 -4.59 10.00
CA LYS A 114 15.02 -4.12 9.17
C LYS A 114 14.85 -4.95 7.91
N THR A 115 15.92 -5.51 7.34
CA THR A 115 15.82 -6.44 6.19
C THR A 115 15.06 -7.71 6.58
N ALA A 116 15.31 -8.27 7.78
CA ALA A 116 14.59 -9.43 8.27
C ALA A 116 13.09 -9.10 8.48
N GLU A 117 12.78 -7.92 9.03
CA GLU A 117 11.39 -7.45 9.19
C GLU A 117 10.68 -7.27 7.85
N ALA A 118 11.31 -6.65 6.86
CA ALA A 118 10.75 -6.44 5.53
C ALA A 118 10.53 -7.78 4.79
N GLY A 119 11.45 -8.73 4.92
CA GLY A 119 11.30 -10.08 4.41
C GLY A 119 10.12 -10.82 5.06
N TYR A 120 9.97 -10.68 6.38
CA TYR A 120 8.83 -11.25 7.11
C TYR A 120 7.49 -10.60 6.71
N LEU A 121 7.45 -9.28 6.48
CA LEU A 121 6.27 -8.60 5.95
C LEU A 121 5.89 -9.14 4.56
N THR A 122 6.88 -9.31 3.68
CA THR A 122 6.67 -9.89 2.33
C THR A 122 6.08 -11.29 2.42
N ARG A 123 6.58 -12.13 3.32
CA ARG A 123 6.03 -13.47 3.57
C ARG A 123 4.54 -13.38 3.99
N ARG A 124 4.18 -12.45 4.87
CA ARG A 124 2.78 -12.25 5.32
C ARG A 124 1.87 -11.73 4.20
N LEU A 125 2.37 -10.82 3.37
CA LEU A 125 1.66 -10.33 2.19
C LEU A 125 1.35 -11.48 1.22
N VAL A 126 2.30 -12.39 0.97
CA VAL A 126 2.07 -13.55 0.11
C VAL A 126 1.03 -14.49 0.71
N GLU A 127 1.15 -14.83 2.00
CA GLU A 127 0.23 -15.78 2.67
C GLU A 127 -1.21 -15.26 2.71
N SER A 128 -1.40 -13.95 2.91
CA SER A 128 -2.73 -13.31 2.91
C SER A 128 -3.35 -13.16 1.52
N SER A 129 -2.57 -13.25 0.43
CA SER A 129 -3.04 -12.96 -0.94
C SER A 129 -2.89 -14.11 -1.94
N GLN A 130 -2.27 -15.23 -1.56
CA GLN A 130 -1.97 -16.35 -2.46
C GLN A 130 -3.18 -16.98 -3.17
N ASN A 131 -4.37 -16.85 -2.59
CA ASN A 131 -5.61 -17.39 -3.16
C ASN A 131 -6.25 -16.44 -4.18
N ILE A 132 -5.77 -15.20 -4.28
CA ILE A 132 -6.33 -14.20 -5.17
C ILE A 132 -5.77 -14.41 -6.58
N THR A 133 -6.61 -15.00 -7.42
CA THR A 133 -6.29 -15.29 -8.82
C THR A 133 -7.34 -14.67 -9.75
N ILE A 134 -7.00 -14.50 -11.03
CA ILE A 134 -7.98 -14.12 -12.04
C ILE A 134 -8.79 -15.36 -12.45
N THR A 135 -10.02 -15.48 -11.95
CA THR A 135 -10.84 -16.69 -12.17
C THR A 135 -11.84 -16.52 -13.31
N SER A 136 -12.46 -15.34 -13.43
CA SER A 136 -13.52 -15.03 -14.39
C SER A 136 -13.14 -13.87 -15.31
N SER A 137 -13.75 -13.80 -16.50
CA SER A 137 -13.56 -12.66 -17.41
C SER A 137 -14.31 -11.42 -16.94
N ASP A 138 -15.53 -11.57 -16.43
CA ASP A 138 -16.38 -10.47 -15.99
C ASP A 138 -17.33 -10.91 -14.87
N CYS A 139 -17.37 -10.14 -13.78
CA CYS A 139 -18.32 -10.32 -12.69
C CYS A 139 -19.65 -9.56 -12.89
N GLN A 140 -19.80 -8.80 -13.98
CA GLN A 140 -21.00 -8.04 -14.35
C GLN A 140 -21.43 -6.94 -13.36
N THR A 141 -20.57 -6.60 -12.40
CA THR A 141 -20.85 -5.57 -11.40
C THR A 141 -21.05 -4.21 -12.02
N GLN A 142 -22.06 -3.48 -11.52
CA GLN A 142 -22.33 -2.08 -11.88
C GLN A 142 -21.63 -1.10 -10.94
N ALA A 143 -21.24 -1.52 -9.76
CA ALA A 143 -20.49 -0.69 -8.82
C ALA A 143 -19.08 -0.41 -9.34
N GLY A 144 -18.65 0.84 -9.18
CA GLY A 144 -17.33 1.34 -9.56
C GLY A 144 -16.76 2.25 -8.47
N ALA A 145 -15.45 2.43 -8.50
CA ALA A 145 -14.77 3.39 -7.64
C ALA A 145 -14.68 4.74 -8.36
N LEU A 146 -15.20 5.78 -7.74
CA LEU A 146 -15.02 7.15 -8.21
C LEU A 146 -13.56 7.57 -8.00
N ARG A 147 -12.96 8.14 -9.05
CA ARG A 147 -11.64 8.75 -9.02
C ARG A 147 -11.78 10.22 -9.38
N GLU A 148 -11.28 11.08 -8.50
CA GLU A 148 -11.24 12.53 -8.68
C GLU A 148 -9.81 12.97 -8.95
N GLU A 149 -9.69 14.05 -9.72
CA GLU A 149 -8.40 14.68 -9.98
C GLU A 149 -7.81 15.28 -8.71
N ASN A 150 -6.58 14.86 -8.37
CA ASN A 150 -5.85 15.31 -7.20
C ASN A 150 -4.56 16.01 -7.64
N ILE A 151 -4.16 17.05 -6.89
CA ILE A 151 -2.94 17.85 -7.18
C ILE A 151 -1.69 16.96 -7.22
N GLU A 152 -1.60 15.95 -6.35
CA GLU A 152 -0.47 15.04 -6.26
C GLU A 152 -0.43 13.98 -7.38
N LEU A 153 -1.57 13.64 -7.99
CA LEU A 153 -1.63 12.55 -8.97
C LEU A 153 -2.64 12.84 -10.06
N PRO A 154 -2.20 13.04 -11.32
CA PRO A 154 -3.09 13.34 -12.42
C PRO A 154 -4.04 12.15 -12.64
N LEU A 155 -5.28 12.48 -13.01
CA LEU A 155 -6.33 11.49 -13.28
C LEU A 155 -5.89 10.46 -14.33
N THR A 156 -5.09 10.89 -15.30
CA THR A 156 -4.56 10.03 -16.38
C THR A 156 -3.74 8.86 -15.85
N LYS A 157 -2.90 9.07 -14.84
CA LYS A 157 -2.07 8.02 -14.24
C LYS A 157 -2.89 7.06 -13.39
N GLN A 158 -3.92 7.56 -12.71
CA GLN A 158 -4.81 6.72 -11.89
C GLN A 158 -5.67 5.78 -12.74
N VAL A 159 -6.12 6.26 -13.90
CA VAL A 159 -7.13 5.62 -14.74
C VAL A 159 -6.50 4.71 -15.82
N TYR A 160 -5.20 4.87 -16.11
CA TYR A 160 -4.48 4.07 -17.11
C TYR A 160 -4.60 2.56 -16.85
N GLY A 161 -5.00 1.82 -17.89
CA GLY A 161 -5.12 0.36 -17.86
C GLY A 161 -6.30 -0.17 -17.06
N ARG A 162 -7.31 0.66 -16.77
CA ARG A 162 -8.56 0.27 -16.08
C ARG A 162 -9.74 0.24 -17.04
N TYR A 163 -10.81 -0.43 -16.61
CA TYR A 163 -12.09 -0.43 -17.32
C TYR A 163 -13.05 0.61 -16.73
N LEU A 164 -13.84 1.25 -17.59
CA LEU A 164 -14.92 2.13 -17.15
C LEU A 164 -16.08 1.35 -16.53
N ALA A 165 -16.58 1.83 -15.39
CA ALA A 165 -17.78 1.33 -14.76
C ALA A 165 -19.04 1.98 -15.32
N ASP A 166 -18.98 3.29 -15.61
CA ASP A 166 -20.08 4.09 -16.17
C ASP A 166 -19.71 4.70 -17.51
N ASP A 167 -20.74 5.04 -18.30
CA ASP A 167 -20.58 5.78 -19.55
C ASP A 167 -20.09 7.20 -19.26
N ILE A 168 -19.11 7.67 -20.02
CA ILE A 168 -18.62 9.04 -19.93
C ILE A 168 -19.32 9.87 -21.00
N ALA A 169 -20.05 10.90 -20.57
CA ALA A 169 -20.68 11.88 -21.45
C ALA A 169 -19.92 13.21 -21.45
N ASN A 170 -19.92 13.90 -22.59
CA ASN A 170 -19.37 15.25 -22.70
C ASN A 170 -20.28 16.28 -22.03
N LYS A 171 -19.82 17.54 -21.89
CA LYS A 171 -20.64 18.69 -21.46
C LYS A 171 -21.92 18.87 -22.31
N LYS A 172 -21.91 18.36 -23.55
CA LYS A 172 -23.05 18.35 -24.48
C LYS A 172 -23.99 17.13 -24.34
N LYS A 173 -23.77 16.25 -23.35
CA LYS A 173 -24.49 14.98 -23.11
C LYS A 173 -24.34 13.92 -24.20
N GLU A 174 -23.36 14.05 -25.09
CA GLU A 174 -22.99 12.99 -26.04
C GLU A 174 -22.06 11.99 -25.35
N ILE A 175 -22.31 10.69 -25.51
CA ILE A 175 -21.49 9.63 -24.92
C ILE A 175 -20.17 9.55 -25.70
N ILE A 176 -19.06 9.77 -25.00
CA ILE A 176 -17.71 9.74 -25.56
C ILE A 176 -17.14 8.33 -25.48
N LEU A 177 -17.22 7.73 -24.29
CA LEU A 177 -16.72 6.39 -24.00
C LEU A 177 -17.83 5.59 -23.34
N THR A 178 -18.05 4.39 -23.86
CA THR A 178 -19.02 3.45 -23.33
C THR A 178 -18.42 2.68 -22.15
N ARG A 179 -19.30 2.15 -21.30
CA ARG A 179 -19.00 1.25 -20.20
C ARG A 179 -18.20 0.04 -20.68
N ASN A 180 -17.32 -0.46 -19.82
CA ASN A 180 -16.41 -1.57 -20.10
C ASN A 180 -15.41 -1.30 -21.25
N THR A 181 -15.13 -0.04 -21.57
CA THR A 181 -13.98 0.30 -22.42
C THR A 181 -12.70 0.27 -21.58
N LEU A 182 -11.64 -0.35 -22.12
CA LEU A 182 -10.31 -0.35 -21.52
C LEU A 182 -9.61 0.98 -21.84
N LEU A 183 -9.05 1.62 -20.83
CA LEU A 183 -8.46 2.94 -20.96
C LEU A 183 -6.95 2.80 -21.25
N LEU A 184 -6.58 3.03 -22.51
CA LEU A 184 -5.20 3.11 -22.96
C LEU A 184 -4.86 4.57 -23.31
N GLU A 185 -3.71 4.79 -23.95
CA GLU A 185 -3.22 6.13 -24.28
C GLU A 185 -4.16 6.92 -25.20
N LYS A 186 -4.90 6.24 -26.09
CA LYS A 186 -5.82 6.89 -27.03
C LYS A 186 -7.04 7.46 -26.30
N GLU A 187 -7.63 6.66 -25.44
CA GLU A 187 -8.82 7.01 -24.66
C GLU A 187 -8.49 8.08 -23.61
N ILE A 188 -7.28 8.04 -23.05
CA ILE A 188 -6.81 9.06 -22.10
C ILE A 188 -6.68 10.43 -22.77
N LYS A 189 -6.17 10.51 -24.01
CA LYS A 189 -6.13 11.78 -24.75
C LYS A 189 -7.52 12.37 -24.92
N ILE A 190 -8.51 11.54 -25.24
CA ILE A 190 -9.91 11.95 -25.35
C ILE A 190 -10.43 12.48 -24.00
N ILE A 191 -10.08 11.84 -22.88
CA ILE A 191 -10.47 12.31 -21.53
C ILE A 191 -9.83 13.68 -21.22
N GLN A 192 -8.55 13.86 -21.58
CA GLN A 192 -7.84 15.13 -21.38
C GLN A 192 -8.40 16.27 -22.23
N GLU A 193 -8.69 16.02 -23.51
CA GLU A 193 -9.27 17.02 -24.42
C GLU A 193 -10.63 17.54 -23.92
N ASN A 194 -11.40 16.68 -23.26
CA ASN A 194 -12.72 17.05 -22.72
C ASN A 194 -12.68 17.60 -21.28
N GLN A 195 -11.51 17.67 -20.64
CA GLN A 195 -11.31 18.20 -19.28
C GLN A 195 -12.28 17.60 -18.25
N ILE A 196 -12.37 16.27 -18.22
CA ILE A 196 -13.21 15.55 -17.27
C ILE A 196 -12.48 15.45 -15.92
N SER A 197 -13.13 15.90 -14.85
CA SER A 197 -12.55 15.97 -13.49
C SER A 197 -12.76 14.71 -12.64
N SER A 198 -13.75 13.88 -12.98
CA SER A 198 -14.03 12.63 -12.27
C SER A 198 -14.43 11.49 -13.20
N VAL A 199 -13.95 10.28 -12.90
CA VAL A 199 -14.23 9.08 -13.68
C VAL A 199 -14.55 7.91 -12.75
N CYS A 200 -15.61 7.18 -13.07
CA CYS A 200 -15.98 5.96 -12.38
C CYS A 200 -15.31 4.75 -13.04
N ILE A 201 -14.38 4.10 -12.33
CA ILE A 201 -13.62 2.95 -12.83
C ILE A 201 -14.02 1.66 -12.13
N ARG A 202 -13.88 0.54 -12.83
CA ARG A 202 -13.93 -0.78 -12.19
C ARG A 202 -12.66 -1.00 -11.38
N SER A 203 -12.83 -1.44 -10.14
CA SER A 203 -11.75 -1.72 -9.22
C SER A 203 -11.90 -3.12 -8.60
N PRO A 204 -10.83 -3.70 -8.05
CA PRO A 204 -10.90 -4.92 -7.26
C PRO A 204 -11.84 -4.84 -6.05
N TRP A 205 -12.10 -3.64 -5.52
CA TRP A 205 -12.99 -3.42 -4.36
C TRP A 205 -14.42 -3.89 -4.59
N HIS A 206 -14.94 -3.63 -5.79
CA HIS A 206 -16.32 -3.92 -6.17
C HIS A 206 -16.44 -5.21 -6.98
N CYS A 207 -15.46 -6.11 -6.85
CA CYS A 207 -15.50 -7.39 -7.54
C CYS A 207 -16.37 -8.38 -6.75
N GLU A 208 -17.45 -8.88 -7.38
CA GLU A 208 -18.34 -9.90 -6.79
C GLU A 208 -17.92 -11.35 -7.08
N THR A 209 -16.73 -11.56 -7.67
CA THR A 209 -16.23 -12.91 -7.96
C THR A 209 -15.76 -13.59 -6.67
N GLU A 210 -16.23 -14.82 -6.43
CA GLU A 210 -15.80 -15.63 -5.29
C GLU A 210 -14.37 -16.12 -5.46
N GLY A 211 -13.58 -16.01 -4.39
CA GLY A 211 -12.23 -16.59 -4.33
C GLY A 211 -11.24 -16.04 -5.36
N GLY A 212 -11.52 -14.86 -5.94
CA GLY A 212 -10.68 -14.29 -6.99
C GLY A 212 -11.18 -12.94 -7.49
N ILE A 213 -10.51 -12.43 -8.53
CA ILE A 213 -10.83 -11.14 -9.15
C ILE A 213 -11.18 -11.37 -10.63
N CYS A 214 -12.11 -10.59 -11.16
CA CYS A 214 -12.47 -10.63 -12.56
C CYS A 214 -11.43 -9.92 -13.45
N GLN A 215 -11.23 -10.38 -14.69
CA GLN A 215 -10.30 -9.77 -15.64
C GLN A 215 -10.59 -8.28 -15.86
N LYS A 216 -11.86 -7.89 -16.01
CA LYS A 216 -12.26 -6.47 -16.19
C LYS A 216 -12.06 -5.60 -14.93
N CYS A 217 -12.14 -6.19 -13.75
CA CYS A 217 -11.99 -5.49 -12.47
C CYS A 217 -10.52 -5.15 -12.20
N TYR A 218 -9.62 -6.02 -12.67
CA TYR A 218 -8.18 -5.82 -12.59
C TYR A 218 -7.65 -4.92 -13.74
N GLY A 219 -8.09 -5.21 -14.97
CA GLY A 219 -7.72 -4.47 -16.18
C GLY A 219 -6.46 -5.00 -16.86
N LEU A 220 -5.54 -4.08 -17.12
CA LEU A 220 -4.29 -4.31 -17.85
C LEU A 220 -3.25 -5.06 -17.01
N ASP A 221 -2.51 -5.96 -17.65
CA ASP A 221 -1.31 -6.57 -17.10
C ASP A 221 -0.16 -5.56 -17.09
N LEU A 222 0.44 -5.29 -15.93
CA LEU A 222 1.53 -4.33 -15.81
C LEU A 222 2.85 -4.87 -16.37
N SER A 223 3.02 -6.20 -16.42
CA SER A 223 4.21 -6.83 -16.95
C SER A 223 4.24 -6.85 -18.48
N ARG A 224 3.07 -6.78 -19.13
CA ARG A 224 2.91 -6.81 -20.59
C ARG A 224 2.09 -5.62 -21.05
N PRO A 225 2.75 -4.49 -21.39
CA PRO A 225 2.07 -3.27 -21.77
C PRO A 225 1.11 -3.50 -22.95
N GLY A 226 -0.12 -3.03 -22.82
CA GLY A 226 -1.16 -3.11 -23.86
C GLY A 226 -2.02 -4.38 -23.84
N GLU A 227 -1.68 -5.40 -23.04
CA GLU A 227 -2.48 -6.63 -22.93
C GLU A 227 -3.37 -6.63 -21.67
N THR A 228 -4.55 -7.21 -21.79
CA THR A 228 -5.39 -7.49 -20.62
C THR A 228 -4.84 -8.67 -19.84
N ILE A 229 -5.07 -8.71 -18.53
CA ILE A 229 -4.54 -9.78 -17.71
C ILE A 229 -5.09 -11.15 -18.10
N ALA A 230 -4.26 -12.18 -18.12
CA ALA A 230 -4.69 -13.52 -18.53
C ALA A 230 -5.47 -14.22 -17.40
N LEU A 231 -6.46 -15.06 -17.78
CA LEU A 231 -7.12 -15.95 -16.82
C LEU A 231 -6.12 -16.92 -16.19
N GLY A 232 -6.26 -17.14 -14.88
CA GLY A 232 -5.35 -17.96 -14.08
C GLY A 232 -4.10 -17.22 -13.59
N THR A 233 -3.98 -15.90 -13.80
CA THR A 233 -2.83 -15.14 -13.29
C THR A 233 -2.91 -14.97 -11.78
N ALA A 234 -1.79 -15.18 -11.09
CA ALA A 234 -1.66 -15.08 -9.63
C ALA A 234 -1.48 -13.62 -9.18
N VAL A 235 -2.51 -12.79 -9.35
CA VAL A 235 -2.45 -11.35 -9.06
C VAL A 235 -2.15 -11.01 -7.61
N GLY A 236 -2.56 -11.85 -6.65
CA GLY A 236 -2.24 -11.65 -5.24
C GLY A 236 -0.74 -11.76 -4.97
N ILE A 237 -0.08 -12.79 -5.50
CA ILE A 237 1.37 -12.99 -5.35
C ILE A 237 2.15 -11.85 -6.02
N ILE A 238 1.74 -11.45 -7.23
CA ILE A 238 2.36 -10.31 -7.93
C ILE A 238 2.22 -9.04 -7.09
N ALA A 239 1.02 -8.76 -6.56
CA ALA A 239 0.79 -7.60 -5.70
C ALA A 239 1.62 -7.65 -4.42
N ALA A 240 1.74 -8.82 -3.79
CA ALA A 240 2.55 -9.02 -2.58
C ALA A 240 4.04 -8.72 -2.84
N GLN A 241 4.56 -9.19 -3.97
CA GLN A 241 5.95 -8.94 -4.36
C GLN A 241 6.18 -7.47 -4.70
N SER A 242 5.26 -6.85 -5.44
CA SER A 242 5.36 -5.43 -5.79
C SER A 242 5.30 -4.48 -4.59
N LEU A 243 4.79 -4.90 -3.44
CA LEU A 243 4.86 -4.14 -2.18
C LEU A 243 6.05 -4.55 -1.31
N GLY A 244 6.35 -5.85 -1.28
CA GLY A 244 7.36 -6.44 -0.40
C GLY A 244 8.80 -6.16 -0.84
N GLU A 245 9.11 -6.33 -2.14
CA GLU A 245 10.46 -6.09 -2.67
C GLU A 245 10.90 -4.63 -2.42
N PRO A 246 10.10 -3.60 -2.78
CA PRO A 246 10.46 -2.23 -2.45
C PRO A 246 10.60 -2.01 -0.95
N GLY A 247 9.78 -2.67 -0.13
CA GLY A 247 9.91 -2.68 1.33
C GLY A 247 11.32 -3.06 1.80
N THR A 248 11.92 -4.10 1.21
CA THR A 248 13.31 -4.51 1.50
C THR A 248 14.33 -3.51 0.94
N GLN A 249 14.07 -2.92 -0.23
CA GLN A 249 14.96 -1.93 -0.82
C GLN A 249 15.02 -0.64 0.02
N LEU A 250 13.90 -0.22 0.60
CA LEU A 250 13.81 0.94 1.48
C LEU A 250 14.70 0.77 2.72
N THR A 251 14.71 -0.43 3.29
CA THR A 251 15.57 -0.74 4.44
C THR A 251 17.05 -0.84 4.05
N MET A 252 17.36 -1.08 2.78
CA MET A 252 18.73 -1.08 2.28
C MET A 252 19.25 0.31 1.91
N ARG A 253 18.41 1.22 1.43
CA ARG A 253 18.83 2.59 1.04
C ARG A 253 19.27 3.45 2.24
N THR A 254 18.75 3.19 3.43
CA THR A 254 19.17 3.87 4.68
C THR A 254 20.63 3.61 5.05
N PHE A 255 21.29 2.62 4.43
CA PHE A 255 22.71 2.35 4.63
C PHE A 255 23.60 3.46 4.04
N HIS A 256 23.20 4.04 2.90
CA HIS A 256 24.05 4.98 2.16
C HIS A 256 24.11 6.38 2.76
N THR A 257 23.14 6.77 3.59
CA THR A 257 23.11 8.06 4.28
C THR A 257 23.92 8.08 5.59
N GLY A 258 24.48 6.95 6.02
CA GLY A 258 25.62 6.92 6.95
C GLY A 258 25.45 7.59 8.32
N GLY A 259 24.21 7.74 8.83
CA GLY A 259 23.94 8.37 10.12
C GLY A 259 24.09 9.90 10.12
N ILE A 260 24.00 10.54 8.95
CA ILE A 260 23.93 11.99 8.80
C ILE A 260 22.47 12.42 8.95
N SER A 261 22.24 13.51 9.66
CA SER A 261 20.91 14.09 9.87
C SER A 261 20.47 14.90 8.63
N SER A 262 20.04 14.21 7.57
CA SER A 262 19.31 14.82 6.47
C SER A 262 17.84 15.00 6.86
N GLU A 263 17.25 16.17 6.60
CA GLU A 263 15.90 16.57 7.03
C GLU A 263 14.76 15.67 6.51
N GLU A 264 15.00 14.92 5.43
CA GLU A 264 14.05 13.93 4.93
C GLU A 264 14.30 12.58 5.61
N ASP A 265 13.50 12.31 6.64
CA ASP A 265 13.60 11.10 7.45
C ASP A 265 13.08 9.87 6.65
N ILE A 266 13.93 9.34 5.75
CA ILE A 266 13.67 8.20 4.86
C ILE A 266 13.17 6.96 5.63
N THR A 267 13.42 6.89 6.94
CA THR A 267 13.13 5.74 7.81
C THR A 267 11.64 5.54 8.14
N GLN A 268 10.76 6.52 7.87
CA GLN A 268 9.37 6.48 8.36
C GLN A 268 8.39 5.67 7.48
N GLY A 269 8.72 5.37 6.22
CA GLY A 269 7.75 4.76 5.28
C GLY A 269 7.35 3.33 5.62
N LEU A 270 8.32 2.42 5.85
CA LEU A 270 8.01 1.01 6.14
C LEU A 270 7.29 0.80 7.49
N PRO A 271 7.69 1.45 8.60
CA PRO A 271 6.93 1.40 9.85
C PRO A 271 5.49 1.86 9.69
N LYS A 272 5.25 2.88 8.87
CA LYS A 272 3.90 3.37 8.58
C LYS A 272 3.06 2.36 7.80
N VAL A 273 3.65 1.73 6.78
CA VAL A 273 2.98 0.66 6.00
C VAL A 273 2.65 -0.53 6.90
N LYS A 274 3.58 -0.96 7.75
CA LYS A 274 3.37 -2.02 8.74
C LYS A 274 2.26 -1.66 9.72
N GLN A 275 2.23 -0.42 10.22
CA GLN A 275 1.18 0.05 11.12
C GLN A 275 -0.21 -0.11 10.52
N ILE A 276 -0.38 0.26 9.25
CA ILE A 276 -1.66 0.17 8.53
C ILE A 276 -2.05 -1.29 8.32
N PHE A 277 -1.14 -2.11 7.78
CA PHE A 277 -1.42 -3.51 7.48
C PHE A 277 -1.64 -4.40 8.71
N ASP A 278 -0.99 -4.08 9.82
CA ASP A 278 -1.13 -4.82 11.07
C ASP A 278 -2.31 -4.29 11.91
N ASN A 279 -3.01 -3.25 11.42
CA ASN A 279 -4.07 -2.55 12.15
C ASN A 279 -3.64 -2.22 13.59
N ILE A 280 -2.42 -1.67 13.74
CA ILE A 280 -1.88 -1.34 15.07
C ILE A 280 -2.64 -0.12 15.59
N LYS A 281 -3.40 -0.33 16.65
CA LYS A 281 -4.16 0.73 17.32
C LYS A 281 -3.20 1.80 17.86
N PRO A 282 -3.45 3.09 17.56
CA PRO A 282 -2.64 4.16 18.13
C PRO A 282 -2.89 4.24 19.64
N ASP A 283 -1.86 4.60 20.39
CA ASP A 283 -2.00 4.90 21.81
C ASP A 283 -2.99 6.06 22.00
N LYS A 284 -3.62 6.11 23.19
CA LYS A 284 -4.67 7.11 23.49
C LYS A 284 -4.19 8.53 23.24
N GLU A 285 -2.92 8.81 23.51
CA GLU A 285 -2.28 10.12 23.36
C GLU A 285 -2.09 10.51 21.88
N GLU A 286 -1.71 9.55 21.03
CA GLU A 286 -1.46 9.74 19.60
C GLU A 286 -2.71 9.63 18.71
N LYS A 287 -3.84 9.17 19.28
CA LYS A 287 -5.08 8.94 18.54
C LYS A 287 -5.73 10.26 18.10
N ALA A 288 -5.96 10.38 16.80
CA ALA A 288 -6.66 11.51 16.20
C ALA A 288 -8.17 11.41 16.48
N ILE A 289 -8.78 12.54 16.82
CA ILE A 289 -10.23 12.65 16.97
C ILE A 289 -10.84 12.95 15.60
N LEU A 290 -11.89 12.20 15.25
CA LEU A 290 -12.57 12.27 13.97
C LEU A 290 -13.95 12.91 14.11
N ALA A 291 -14.40 13.61 13.07
CA ALA A 291 -15.77 14.10 12.97
C ALA A 291 -16.75 12.94 12.72
N LYS A 292 -17.72 12.72 13.60
CA LYS A 292 -18.73 11.65 13.50
C LYS A 292 -19.79 11.90 12.41
N SER A 293 -19.97 13.14 12.02
CA SER A 293 -21.05 13.63 11.15
C SER A 293 -20.55 14.78 10.28
N GLU A 294 -21.32 15.16 9.27
CA GLU A 294 -21.08 16.38 8.50
C GLU A 294 -21.67 17.60 9.21
N GLY A 295 -20.88 18.67 9.34
CA GLY A 295 -21.33 19.83 10.09
C GLY A 295 -20.39 21.02 10.01
N ILE A 296 -20.74 22.05 10.79
CA ILE A 296 -19.93 23.26 10.95
C ILE A 296 -19.40 23.28 12.38
N ILE A 297 -18.12 23.60 12.54
CA ILE A 297 -17.52 23.77 13.86
C ILE A 297 -18.02 25.08 14.46
N SER A 298 -18.73 25.01 15.59
CA SER A 298 -19.36 26.19 16.20
C SER A 298 -18.40 26.98 17.08
N SER A 299 -17.62 26.31 17.93
CA SER A 299 -16.55 26.95 18.70
C SER A 299 -15.53 25.94 19.23
N ILE A 300 -14.32 26.45 19.47
CA ILE A 300 -13.23 25.74 20.16
C ILE A 300 -13.03 26.48 21.49
N THR A 301 -13.55 25.93 22.58
CA THR A 301 -13.38 26.52 23.92
C THR A 301 -12.23 25.84 24.63
N ALA A 302 -11.25 26.62 25.10
CA ALA A 302 -10.27 26.13 26.07
C ALA A 302 -10.97 26.02 27.44
N ILE A 303 -10.80 24.90 28.13
CA ILE A 303 -11.26 24.78 29.53
C ILE A 303 -10.06 25.17 30.40
N ASP A 304 -10.24 26.15 31.28
CA ASP A 304 -9.22 26.46 32.29
C ASP A 304 -9.12 25.31 33.28
N SER A 305 -7.89 24.79 33.35
CA SER A 305 -7.44 23.67 34.15
C SER A 305 -7.74 23.88 35.63
N ASN A 306 -8.59 23.02 36.22
CA ASN A 306 -8.45 22.57 37.61
C ASN A 306 -9.20 21.27 37.97
N GLU A 307 -10.13 20.76 37.14
CA GLU A 307 -10.87 19.51 37.50
C GLU A 307 -10.99 18.44 36.42
N THR A 308 -10.54 18.66 35.17
CA THR A 308 -10.55 17.61 34.13
C THR A 308 -9.28 17.62 33.27
N ASN A 309 -8.82 16.44 32.83
CA ASN A 309 -7.65 16.24 31.96
C ASN A 309 -7.80 16.80 30.52
N PHE A 310 -8.88 17.53 30.24
CA PHE A 310 -9.22 18.05 28.93
C PHE A 310 -8.86 19.53 28.81
N SER A 311 -8.16 19.89 27.74
CA SER A 311 -7.70 21.27 27.50
C SER A 311 -8.59 22.05 26.54
N ARG A 312 -9.27 21.38 25.60
CA ARG A 312 -10.13 22.02 24.59
C ARG A 312 -11.36 21.17 24.29
N LEU A 313 -12.49 21.81 24.04
CA LEU A 313 -13.71 21.19 23.51
C LEU A 313 -13.95 21.70 22.10
N ILE A 314 -14.10 20.78 21.14
CA ILE A 314 -14.64 21.12 19.82
C ILE A 314 -16.13 20.85 19.85
N LYS A 315 -16.93 21.90 19.61
CA LYS A 315 -18.36 21.77 19.38
C LYS A 315 -18.63 21.75 17.88
N GLN A 316 -19.32 20.73 17.42
CA GLN A 316 -19.78 20.59 16.04
C GLN A 316 -21.30 20.70 16.02
N LYS A 317 -21.85 21.52 15.12
CA LYS A 317 -23.29 21.52 14.79
C LYS A 317 -23.52 20.68 13.54
N ASP A 318 -24.37 19.67 13.67
CA ASP A 318 -24.82 18.86 12.54
C ASP A 318 -25.79 19.62 11.64
N GLN A 319 -25.99 19.12 10.41
CA GLN A 319 -27.05 19.60 9.51
C GLN A 319 -28.45 19.51 10.14
N ALA A 320 -28.66 18.60 11.10
CA ALA A 320 -29.90 18.45 11.88
C ALA A 320 -29.97 19.32 13.15
N GLY A 321 -28.93 20.12 13.44
CA GLY A 321 -28.88 21.03 14.60
C GLY A 321 -28.42 20.39 15.92
N ALA A 322 -28.08 19.09 15.94
CA ALA A 322 -27.51 18.44 17.12
C ALA A 322 -26.08 18.93 17.38
N GLU A 323 -25.76 19.27 18.62
CA GLU A 323 -24.41 19.65 19.03
C GLU A 323 -23.63 18.42 19.52
N ILE A 324 -22.56 18.06 18.81
CA ILE A 324 -21.63 16.99 19.20
C ILE A 324 -20.40 17.64 19.82
N ILE A 325 -20.03 17.18 21.02
CA ILE A 325 -18.91 17.71 21.78
C ILE A 325 -17.77 16.69 21.75
N TYR A 326 -16.59 17.12 21.30
CA TYR A 326 -15.37 16.32 21.30
C TYR A 326 -14.38 16.86 22.34
N PRO A 327 -14.08 16.10 23.41
CA PRO A 327 -13.07 16.48 24.38
C PRO A 327 -11.66 16.17 23.89
N ILE A 328 -10.75 17.14 24.02
CA ILE A 328 -9.35 17.02 23.64
C ILE A 328 -8.46 17.03 24.89
N GLU A 329 -7.67 15.97 25.07
CA GLU A 329 -6.65 15.86 26.12
C GLU A 329 -5.47 16.83 25.84
N LYS A 330 -4.71 17.22 26.88
CA LYS A 330 -3.65 18.24 26.79
C LYS A 330 -2.65 17.96 25.64
N GLU A 331 -2.18 19.05 25.01
CA GLU A 331 -1.10 19.12 24.00
C GLU A 331 -1.41 18.76 22.54
N ARG A 332 -2.66 18.41 22.19
CA ARG A 332 -2.99 18.13 20.78
C ARG A 332 -3.13 19.40 19.93
N LEU A 333 -2.44 19.42 18.79
CA LEU A 333 -2.62 20.43 17.75
C LEU A 333 -3.99 20.25 17.09
N VAL A 334 -4.82 21.29 17.12
CA VAL A 334 -6.12 21.30 16.44
C VAL A 334 -5.90 21.73 14.99
N ARG A 335 -6.46 20.98 14.03
CA ARG A 335 -6.29 21.23 12.59
C ARG A 335 -7.36 22.16 11.99
N VAL A 336 -8.47 22.30 12.68
CA VAL A 336 -9.69 22.92 12.15
C VAL A 336 -9.95 24.28 12.77
N GLN A 337 -10.62 25.16 12.03
CA GLN A 337 -10.99 26.51 12.48
C GLN A 337 -12.49 26.62 12.80
N PRO A 338 -12.90 27.49 13.74
CA PRO A 338 -14.32 27.75 14.00
C PRO A 338 -14.97 28.35 12.75
N GLY A 339 -16.11 27.80 12.33
CA GLY A 339 -16.81 28.15 11.09
C GLY A 339 -16.46 27.29 9.88
N GLU A 340 -15.47 26.39 9.98
CA GLU A 340 -15.11 25.47 8.90
C GLU A 340 -16.15 24.35 8.73
N LYS A 341 -16.46 24.01 7.46
CA LYS A 341 -17.31 22.87 7.13
C LYS A 341 -16.47 21.59 7.15
N VAL A 342 -16.85 20.64 7.99
CA VAL A 342 -16.18 19.35 8.10
C VAL A 342 -16.99 18.23 7.45
N LYS A 343 -16.29 17.36 6.72
CA LYS A 343 -16.86 16.10 6.19
C LYS A 343 -16.83 15.01 7.26
N LYS A 344 -17.72 14.03 7.12
CA LYS A 344 -17.76 12.84 7.97
C LYS A 344 -16.39 12.11 7.92
N GLY A 345 -15.80 11.85 9.08
CA GLY A 345 -14.48 11.21 9.21
C GLY A 345 -13.27 12.13 9.04
N GLN A 346 -13.45 13.45 8.90
CA GLN A 346 -12.33 14.38 8.83
C GLN A 346 -11.58 14.46 10.16
N LYS A 347 -10.24 14.53 10.10
CA LYS A 347 -9.38 14.70 11.28
C LYS A 347 -9.61 16.09 11.88
N LEU A 348 -10.05 16.15 13.14
CA LEU A 348 -10.20 17.39 13.90
C LEU A 348 -8.89 17.80 14.59
N THR A 349 -8.12 16.80 15.04
CA THR A 349 -6.82 16.99 15.70
C THR A 349 -5.68 16.38 14.88
N GLY A 350 -4.45 16.76 15.21
CA GLY A 350 -3.26 15.98 14.87
C GLY A 350 -3.32 14.58 15.49
N GLY A 351 -2.55 13.65 14.91
CA GLY A 351 -2.46 12.26 15.37
C GLY A 351 -2.69 11.22 14.28
N LYS A 352 -2.60 9.96 14.68
CA LYS A 352 -2.83 8.76 13.87
C LYS A 352 -4.31 8.37 13.92
N ILE A 353 -4.87 7.95 12.79
CA ILE A 353 -6.25 7.44 12.72
C ILE A 353 -6.27 6.02 13.29
N ASP A 354 -7.28 5.73 14.10
CA ASP A 354 -7.70 4.37 14.43
C ASP A 354 -8.63 3.85 13.31
N LEU A 355 -8.21 2.81 12.60
CA LEU A 355 -8.91 2.33 11.41
C LEU A 355 -10.28 1.71 11.76
N GLU A 356 -10.43 1.10 12.94
CA GLU A 356 -11.70 0.49 13.35
C GLU A 356 -12.77 1.57 13.58
N GLU A 357 -12.44 2.62 14.32
CA GLU A 357 -13.35 3.76 14.52
C GLU A 357 -13.62 4.48 13.19
N TYR A 358 -12.60 4.61 12.34
CA TYR A 358 -12.76 5.22 11.02
C TYR A 358 -13.74 4.44 10.13
N LEU A 359 -13.69 3.12 10.16
CA LEU A 359 -14.60 2.25 9.42
C LEU A 359 -16.05 2.41 9.89
N GLU A 360 -16.28 2.44 11.21
CA GLU A 360 -17.61 2.62 11.79
C GLU A 360 -18.23 3.97 11.41
N ILE A 361 -17.41 5.02 11.34
CA ILE A 361 -17.87 6.37 11.00
C ILE A 361 -18.12 6.50 9.50
N VAL A 362 -17.14 6.20 8.65
CA VAL A 362 -17.17 6.61 7.24
C VAL A 362 -17.66 5.50 6.30
N GLY A 363 -17.58 4.24 6.72
CA GLY A 363 -17.93 3.07 5.92
C GLY A 363 -16.78 2.50 5.10
N ARG A 364 -17.05 1.36 4.46
CA ARG A 364 -16.07 0.49 3.78
C ARG A 364 -15.29 1.18 2.66
N GLU A 365 -15.98 1.81 1.71
CA GLU A 365 -15.34 2.37 0.51
C GLU A 365 -14.35 3.49 0.83
N VAL A 366 -14.72 4.37 1.76
CA VAL A 366 -13.85 5.49 2.16
C VAL A 366 -12.68 5.00 3.02
N CYS A 367 -12.89 3.99 3.87
CA CYS A 367 -11.82 3.30 4.59
C CYS A 367 -10.78 2.68 3.62
N GLN A 368 -11.24 2.01 2.56
CA GLN A 368 -10.34 1.45 1.55
C GLN A 368 -9.56 2.52 0.78
N ASN A 369 -10.22 3.63 0.43
CA ASN A 369 -9.54 4.79 -0.17
C ASN A 369 -8.48 5.35 0.77
N TYR A 370 -8.78 5.49 2.07
CA TYR A 370 -7.83 5.97 3.08
C TYR A 370 -6.59 5.08 3.18
N ILE A 371 -6.78 3.76 3.32
CA ILE A 371 -5.68 2.78 3.37
C ILE A 371 -4.82 2.88 2.10
N LYS A 372 -5.46 2.98 0.94
CA LYS A 372 -4.78 3.09 -0.35
C LYS A 372 -3.90 4.35 -0.41
N GLU A 373 -4.45 5.51 -0.04
CA GLU A 373 -3.75 6.78 -0.12
C GLU A 373 -2.58 6.88 0.86
N GLU A 374 -2.75 6.42 2.09
CA GLU A 374 -1.68 6.45 3.09
C GLU A 374 -0.51 5.53 2.71
N ILE A 375 -0.81 4.32 2.22
CA ILE A 375 0.24 3.41 1.73
C ILE A 375 0.94 4.00 0.50
N ARG A 376 0.17 4.55 -0.45
CA ARG A 376 0.75 5.20 -1.64
C ARG A 376 1.67 6.36 -1.24
N LYS A 377 1.24 7.22 -0.31
CA LYS A 377 2.06 8.33 0.20
C LYS A 377 3.33 7.83 0.87
N ALA A 378 3.26 6.76 1.66
CA ALA A 378 4.43 6.18 2.31
C ALA A 378 5.50 5.73 1.30
N TYR A 379 5.10 5.08 0.19
CA TYR A 379 6.03 4.66 -0.86
C TYR A 379 6.48 5.81 -1.77
N ASN A 380 5.57 6.72 -2.15
CA ASN A 380 5.88 7.87 -3.01
C ASN A 380 6.84 8.85 -2.34
N ASN A 381 6.69 9.09 -1.03
CA ASN A 381 7.61 9.93 -0.26
C ASN A 381 9.05 9.38 -0.27
N GLN A 382 9.21 8.10 -0.61
CA GLN A 382 10.51 7.44 -0.74
C GLN A 382 10.94 7.25 -2.21
N GLY A 383 10.24 7.90 -3.14
CA GLY A 383 10.52 7.84 -4.58
C GLY A 383 10.17 6.51 -5.24
N ILE A 384 9.33 5.68 -4.61
CA ILE A 384 8.91 4.38 -5.15
C ILE A 384 7.47 4.49 -5.65
N GLU A 385 7.30 4.41 -6.96
CA GLU A 385 5.98 4.41 -7.58
C GLU A 385 5.38 3.01 -7.60
N ILE A 386 4.30 2.80 -6.86
CA ILE A 386 3.56 1.54 -6.83
C ILE A 386 2.18 1.72 -7.47
N ALA A 387 1.79 0.76 -8.32
CA ALA A 387 0.48 0.78 -8.95
C ALA A 387 -0.65 0.58 -7.92
N GLU A 388 -1.65 1.46 -7.97
CA GLU A 388 -2.77 1.46 -7.02
C GLU A 388 -3.53 0.12 -6.99
N LYS A 389 -3.58 -0.61 -8.11
CA LYS A 389 -4.24 -1.93 -8.20
C LYS A 389 -3.72 -2.95 -7.21
N HIS A 390 -2.42 -2.91 -6.89
CA HIS A 390 -1.83 -3.84 -5.93
C HIS A 390 -2.24 -3.50 -4.50
N ILE A 391 -2.25 -2.21 -4.15
CA ILE A 391 -2.68 -1.74 -2.82
C ILE A 391 -4.17 -2.00 -2.62
N GLU A 392 -4.98 -1.79 -3.67
CA GLU A 392 -6.43 -2.07 -3.66
C GLU A 392 -6.74 -3.53 -3.30
N ILE A 393 -5.95 -4.49 -3.79
CA ILE A 393 -6.10 -5.92 -3.46
C ILE A 393 -5.95 -6.15 -1.96
N PHE A 394 -4.95 -5.55 -1.31
CA PHE A 394 -4.75 -5.72 0.13
C PHE A 394 -5.81 -4.97 0.96
N ALA A 395 -6.24 -3.78 0.51
CA ALA A 395 -7.36 -3.09 1.12
C ALA A 395 -8.68 -3.90 1.01
N CYS A 396 -8.88 -4.68 -0.07
CA CYS A 396 -9.97 -5.68 -0.11
C CYS A 396 -9.79 -6.76 0.94
N GLN A 397 -8.58 -7.31 1.05
CA GLN A 397 -8.32 -8.44 1.95
C GLN A 397 -8.52 -8.09 3.42
N MET A 398 -8.08 -6.90 3.84
CA MET A 398 -8.28 -6.40 5.20
C MET A 398 -9.78 -6.30 5.58
N LEU A 399 -10.66 -6.02 4.61
CA LEU A 399 -12.12 -5.94 4.79
C LEU A 399 -12.87 -7.14 4.21
N SER A 400 -12.19 -8.28 3.99
CA SER A 400 -12.78 -9.44 3.32
C SER A 400 -13.83 -10.16 4.15
N LYS A 401 -13.79 -9.99 5.48
CA LYS A 401 -14.65 -10.69 6.44
C LYS A 401 -15.51 -9.70 7.22
N VAL A 402 -16.68 -10.14 7.62
CA VAL A 402 -17.65 -9.38 8.42
C VAL A 402 -18.16 -10.22 9.57
N GLU A 403 -18.59 -9.57 10.65
CA GLU A 403 -19.17 -10.22 11.81
C GLU A 403 -20.70 -10.15 11.75
N VAL A 404 -21.38 -11.29 11.88
CA VAL A 404 -22.84 -11.35 11.88
C VAL A 404 -23.38 -10.87 13.22
N ILE A 405 -24.24 -9.86 13.23
CA ILE A 405 -24.96 -9.42 14.44
C ILE A 405 -26.24 -10.26 14.60
N ALA A 406 -27.00 -10.39 13.52
CA ALA A 406 -28.24 -11.15 13.49
C ALA A 406 -28.34 -11.96 12.19
N GLY A 407 -28.47 -13.28 12.33
CA GLY A 407 -28.55 -14.21 11.21
C GLY A 407 -29.83 -14.15 10.38
N GLY A 408 -30.88 -13.47 10.85
CA GLY A 408 -32.17 -13.43 10.15
C GLY A 408 -32.76 -14.84 9.96
N ASP A 409 -33.19 -15.14 8.73
CA ASP A 409 -33.72 -16.47 8.36
C ASP A 409 -32.64 -17.36 7.70
N SER A 410 -31.35 -17.11 7.98
CA SER A 410 -30.22 -17.89 7.50
C SER A 410 -29.66 -18.83 8.59
N ASP A 411 -28.71 -19.68 8.20
CA ASP A 411 -28.05 -20.63 9.10
C ASP A 411 -26.96 -19.98 9.98
N TYR A 412 -26.66 -18.69 9.80
CA TYR A 412 -25.61 -18.00 10.55
C TYR A 412 -26.07 -17.59 11.94
N LEU A 413 -25.16 -17.69 12.91
CA LEU A 413 -25.37 -17.25 14.28
C LEU A 413 -24.75 -15.87 14.51
N GLY A 414 -25.24 -15.17 15.55
CA GLY A 414 -24.63 -13.93 16.00
C GLY A 414 -23.20 -14.20 16.51
N GLY A 415 -22.23 -13.42 16.01
CA GLY A 415 -20.81 -13.57 16.28
C GLY A 415 -20.03 -14.34 15.20
N ASP A 416 -20.71 -14.93 14.21
CA ASP A 416 -20.01 -15.66 13.14
C ASP A 416 -19.22 -14.70 12.24
N ILE A 417 -17.98 -15.08 11.94
CA ILE A 417 -17.08 -14.35 11.04
C ILE A 417 -17.10 -15.01 9.68
N VAL A 418 -17.66 -14.33 8.68
CA VAL A 418 -17.89 -14.89 7.34
C VAL A 418 -17.37 -13.95 6.27
N ASN A 419 -17.07 -14.47 5.08
CA ASN A 419 -16.64 -13.65 3.94
C ASN A 419 -17.78 -12.72 3.48
N TYR A 420 -17.45 -11.44 3.27
CA TYR A 420 -18.36 -10.41 2.80
C TYR A 420 -19.09 -10.79 1.51
N GLN A 421 -18.38 -11.33 0.52
CA GLN A 421 -18.97 -11.70 -0.77
C GLN A 421 -20.02 -12.81 -0.62
N GLN A 422 -19.78 -13.77 0.28
CA GLN A 422 -20.73 -14.84 0.55
C GLN A 422 -21.98 -14.31 1.24
N ILE A 423 -21.82 -13.43 2.23
CA ILE A 423 -22.95 -12.78 2.91
C ILE A 423 -23.77 -11.93 1.94
N GLN A 424 -23.13 -11.16 1.05
CA GLN A 424 -23.85 -10.37 0.05
C GLN A 424 -24.70 -11.24 -0.86
N LYS A 425 -24.15 -12.36 -1.36
CA LYS A 425 -24.91 -13.29 -2.21
C LYS A 425 -26.06 -13.94 -1.46
N ASN A 426 -25.83 -14.37 -0.22
CA ASN A 426 -26.88 -14.94 0.62
C ASN A 426 -27.98 -13.92 0.92
N ASN A 427 -27.62 -12.66 1.20
CA ASN A 427 -28.58 -11.59 1.38
C ASN A 427 -29.39 -11.31 0.11
N ASN A 428 -28.76 -11.27 -1.06
CA ASN A 428 -29.45 -11.12 -2.33
C ASN A 428 -30.44 -12.28 -2.58
N PHE A 429 -30.05 -13.51 -2.22
CA PHE A 429 -30.92 -14.68 -2.31
C PHE A 429 -32.10 -14.61 -1.32
N LEU A 430 -31.87 -14.24 -0.07
CA LEU A 430 -32.91 -14.09 0.95
C LEU A 430 -33.91 -12.98 0.59
N LEU A 431 -33.41 -11.84 0.09
CA LEU A 431 -34.25 -10.74 -0.40
C LEU A 431 -35.13 -11.18 -1.58
N SER A 432 -34.56 -11.93 -2.53
CA SER A 432 -35.36 -12.49 -3.64
C SER A 432 -36.46 -13.45 -3.17
N SER A 433 -36.22 -14.14 -2.05
CA SER A 433 -37.16 -15.05 -1.40
C SER A 433 -38.08 -14.36 -0.38
N LYS A 434 -38.05 -13.02 -0.26
CA LYS A 434 -38.78 -12.21 0.74
C LYS A 434 -38.55 -12.64 2.20
N LYS A 435 -37.37 -13.20 2.50
CA LYS A 435 -36.94 -13.57 3.85
C LYS A 435 -36.18 -12.43 4.52
N LYS A 436 -36.00 -12.50 5.84
CA LYS A 436 -35.22 -11.51 6.58
C LYS A 436 -33.72 -11.64 6.23
N PRO A 437 -33.06 -10.55 5.80
CA PRO A 437 -31.64 -10.57 5.49
C PRO A 437 -30.78 -10.65 6.76
N ILE A 438 -29.53 -11.04 6.57
CA ILE A 438 -28.49 -11.08 7.60
C ILE A 438 -28.01 -9.65 7.86
N ILE A 439 -28.00 -9.25 9.14
CA ILE A 439 -27.43 -8.00 9.60
C ILE A 439 -26.01 -8.28 10.08
N PHE A 440 -25.02 -7.57 9.52
CA PHE A 440 -23.62 -7.74 9.82
C PHE A 440 -22.92 -6.41 10.09
N LYS A 441 -21.78 -6.47 10.76
CA LYS A 441 -20.85 -5.37 11.03
C LYS A 441 -19.56 -5.60 10.24
N ASP A 442 -19.08 -4.56 9.56
CA ASP A 442 -17.77 -4.62 8.91
C ASP A 442 -16.66 -4.60 9.97
N ILE A 443 -15.67 -5.49 9.81
CA ILE A 443 -14.50 -5.58 10.70
C ILE A 443 -13.22 -5.54 9.87
N ILE A 444 -12.16 -4.96 10.45
CA ILE A 444 -10.83 -4.90 9.84
C ILE A 444 -9.98 -6.02 10.39
N PHE A 445 -9.48 -6.88 9.50
CA PHE A 445 -8.47 -7.87 9.85
C PHE A 445 -7.07 -7.33 9.59
N SER A 446 -6.16 -7.65 10.51
CA SER A 446 -4.72 -7.47 10.25
C SER A 446 -4.24 -8.50 9.24
N LEU A 447 -3.15 -8.21 8.52
CA LEU A 447 -2.49 -9.21 7.68
C LEU A 447 -2.05 -10.45 8.47
N LYS A 448 -1.82 -10.33 9.78
CA LYS A 448 -1.38 -11.44 10.64
C LYS A 448 -2.54 -12.43 10.81
N ASP A 449 -3.72 -11.90 11.06
CA ASP A 449 -4.92 -12.68 11.30
C ASP A 449 -5.39 -13.36 10.01
N LEU A 450 -5.29 -12.65 8.88
CA LEU A 450 -5.58 -13.20 7.55
C LEU A 450 -4.61 -14.34 7.17
N ALA A 451 -3.31 -14.15 7.40
CA ALA A 451 -2.32 -15.19 7.12
C ALA A 451 -2.44 -16.42 8.04
N SER A 452 -2.98 -16.24 9.26
CA SER A 452 -3.17 -17.33 10.23
C SER A 452 -4.44 -18.15 9.99
N HIS A 453 -5.45 -17.56 9.36
CA HIS A 453 -6.74 -18.22 9.08
C HIS A 453 -7.08 -18.19 7.57
N PRO A 454 -6.26 -18.82 6.72
CA PRO A 454 -6.61 -19.05 5.32
C PRO A 454 -7.83 -19.98 5.22
N PRO A 455 -8.55 -19.96 4.09
CA PRO A 455 -9.72 -20.83 3.89
C PRO A 455 -9.37 -22.32 3.90
N SER A 456 -8.12 -22.67 3.60
CA SER A 456 -7.60 -24.04 3.74
C SER A 456 -6.90 -24.23 5.09
N PHE A 457 -7.18 -25.36 5.74
CA PHE A 457 -6.46 -25.75 6.94
C PHE A 457 -4.98 -26.14 6.66
N LEU A 458 -4.68 -26.78 5.51
CA LEU A 458 -3.30 -27.16 5.14
C LEU A 458 -2.42 -25.93 4.93
N ALA A 459 -2.96 -24.89 4.29
CA ALA A 459 -2.27 -23.62 4.12
C ALA A 459 -2.00 -22.93 5.47
N GLY A 460 -2.94 -23.00 6.41
CA GLY A 460 -2.82 -22.40 7.74
C GLY A 460 -1.76 -23.09 8.60
N ILE A 461 -1.81 -24.42 8.69
CA ILE A 461 -0.89 -25.25 9.50
C ILE A 461 0.57 -25.03 9.11
N SER A 462 0.85 -24.77 7.82
CA SER A 462 2.20 -24.56 7.29
C SER A 462 2.75 -23.15 7.52
N PHE A 463 1.92 -22.17 7.90
CA PHE A 463 2.39 -20.81 8.15
C PHE A 463 2.91 -20.64 9.59
N GLN A 464 2.02 -20.76 10.58
CA GLN A 464 2.30 -20.58 12.02
C GLN A 464 1.38 -21.47 12.88
N ASN A 465 1.78 -21.72 14.13
CA ASN A 465 0.99 -22.45 15.12
C ASN A 465 0.52 -23.86 14.67
N THR A 466 1.41 -24.60 14.01
CA THR A 466 1.18 -25.94 13.43
C THR A 466 0.48 -26.91 14.39
N LEU A 467 0.92 -26.96 15.66
CA LEU A 467 0.31 -27.84 16.66
C LEU A 467 -1.17 -27.53 16.90
N LYS A 468 -1.51 -26.24 17.04
CA LYS A 468 -2.91 -25.82 17.26
C LYS A 468 -3.77 -26.19 16.06
N GLY A 469 -3.29 -25.91 14.84
CA GLY A 469 -4.02 -26.26 13.62
C GLY A 469 -4.22 -27.77 13.43
N LEU A 470 -3.27 -28.61 13.85
CA LEU A 470 -3.44 -30.08 13.83
C LEU A 470 -4.46 -30.58 14.85
N VAL A 471 -4.54 -29.93 16.02
CA VAL A 471 -5.57 -30.22 17.04
C VAL A 471 -6.95 -29.80 16.54
N ASP A 472 -7.07 -28.61 15.94
CA ASP A 472 -8.35 -28.16 15.35
C ASP A 472 -8.78 -29.12 14.22
N TYR A 473 -7.83 -29.59 13.40
CA TYR A 473 -8.10 -30.60 12.38
C TYR A 473 -8.58 -31.93 12.97
N SER A 474 -7.98 -32.43 14.05
CA SER A 474 -8.40 -33.70 14.66
C SER A 474 -9.81 -33.64 15.26
N LEU A 475 -10.23 -32.45 15.72
CA LEU A 475 -11.56 -32.20 16.27
C LEU A 475 -12.63 -32.00 15.18
N TYR A 476 -12.40 -31.11 14.22
CA TYR A 476 -13.42 -30.73 13.23
C TYR A 476 -13.36 -31.55 11.93
N GLN A 477 -12.23 -32.21 11.64
CA GLN A 477 -11.96 -32.98 10.43
C GLN A 477 -12.43 -32.29 9.12
N PRO A 478 -12.04 -31.02 8.87
CA PRO A 478 -12.45 -30.32 7.68
C PRO A 478 -11.88 -30.97 6.41
N ILE A 479 -12.65 -30.92 5.32
CA ILE A 479 -12.24 -31.41 4.01
C ILE A 479 -11.61 -30.25 3.22
N ASP A 480 -10.43 -30.48 2.66
CA ASP A 480 -9.75 -29.51 1.79
C ASP A 480 -9.95 -29.84 0.31
N TYR A 481 -10.35 -28.83 -0.47
CA TYR A 481 -10.57 -28.95 -1.92
C TYR A 481 -9.37 -28.50 -2.76
N LEU A 482 -8.24 -28.14 -2.13
CA LEU A 482 -6.97 -27.78 -2.80
C LEU A 482 -7.15 -26.65 -3.83
N GLN A 483 -7.97 -25.65 -3.51
CA GLN A 483 -8.26 -24.53 -4.41
C GLN A 483 -7.13 -23.49 -4.46
N GLY A 484 -6.29 -23.44 -3.42
CA GLY A 484 -5.16 -22.54 -3.30
C GLY A 484 -3.86 -23.10 -3.88
N SER A 485 -2.91 -22.21 -4.09
CA SER A 485 -1.58 -22.57 -4.62
C SER A 485 -0.76 -23.37 -3.61
N LYS A 486 -0.83 -23.03 -2.32
CA LYS A 486 0.00 -23.63 -1.27
C LYS A 486 -0.44 -25.05 -0.93
N GLU A 487 -1.73 -25.29 -0.77
CA GLU A 487 -2.24 -26.65 -0.53
C GLU A 487 -1.87 -27.60 -1.67
N SER A 488 -2.05 -27.13 -2.90
CA SER A 488 -1.72 -27.88 -4.11
C SER A 488 -0.24 -28.25 -4.16
N LEU A 489 0.63 -27.30 -3.79
CA LEU A 489 2.07 -27.52 -3.72
C LEU A 489 2.44 -28.54 -2.64
N ILE A 490 1.86 -28.44 -1.43
CA ILE A 490 2.08 -29.39 -0.33
C ILE A 490 1.63 -30.79 -0.74
N ALA A 491 0.51 -30.90 -1.46
CA ALA A 491 -0.02 -32.16 -1.97
C ALA A 491 0.72 -32.70 -3.22
N GLY A 492 1.69 -31.96 -3.77
CA GLY A 492 2.41 -32.35 -4.99
C GLY A 492 1.58 -32.28 -6.28
N GLN A 493 0.48 -31.51 -6.28
CA GLN A 493 -0.37 -31.30 -7.45
C GLN A 493 0.00 -30.01 -8.21
N LEU A 494 -0.39 -29.95 -9.50
CA LEU A 494 -0.25 -28.73 -10.31
C LEU A 494 -0.97 -27.56 -9.64
N ILE A 495 -0.31 -26.43 -9.39
CA ILE A 495 -0.93 -25.25 -8.78
C ILE A 495 -2.05 -24.65 -9.67
N PRO A 496 -3.10 -24.04 -9.10
CA PRO A 496 -4.27 -23.53 -9.83
C PRO A 496 -4.03 -22.17 -10.50
N VAL A 497 -2.81 -21.92 -10.98
CA VAL A 497 -2.41 -20.67 -11.64
C VAL A 497 -1.66 -20.96 -12.93
N GLY A 498 -1.67 -19.99 -13.87
CA GLY A 498 -0.99 -20.08 -15.15
C GLY A 498 -1.41 -21.30 -15.98
N THR A 499 -0.45 -22.15 -16.33
CA THR A 499 -0.69 -23.39 -17.08
C THR A 499 -1.52 -24.39 -16.28
N GLY A 500 -1.30 -24.48 -14.96
CA GLY A 500 -2.04 -25.39 -14.09
C GLY A 500 -3.52 -25.03 -13.97
N PHE A 501 -3.87 -23.73 -14.05
CA PHE A 501 -5.27 -23.30 -14.16
C PHE A 501 -5.98 -23.89 -15.39
N LYS A 502 -5.30 -23.86 -16.56
CA LYS A 502 -5.85 -24.40 -17.81
C LYS A 502 -5.99 -25.92 -17.75
N GLU A 503 -4.99 -26.62 -17.23
CA GLU A 503 -5.03 -28.08 -17.11
C GLU A 503 -6.12 -28.54 -16.13
N ARG A 504 -6.19 -27.95 -14.93
CA ARG A 504 -7.27 -28.24 -13.96
C ARG A 504 -8.67 -27.98 -14.53
N GLY A 505 -8.80 -26.92 -15.34
CA GLY A 505 -10.04 -26.60 -16.07
C GLY A 505 -10.48 -27.69 -17.06
N LYS A 506 -9.56 -28.51 -17.59
CA LYS A 506 -9.91 -29.65 -18.45
C LYS A 506 -10.51 -30.80 -17.63
N TYR A 507 -9.95 -31.09 -16.46
CA TYR A 507 -10.42 -32.17 -15.59
C TYR A 507 -11.82 -31.91 -15.02
N THR A 508 -12.14 -30.66 -14.64
CA THR A 508 -13.49 -30.27 -14.19
C THR A 508 -14.53 -30.33 -15.30
N LYS A 509 -14.15 -30.01 -16.55
CA LYS A 509 -15.03 -30.18 -17.72
C LYS A 509 -15.22 -31.65 -18.11
N GLY A 510 -14.25 -32.52 -17.82
CA GLY A 510 -14.35 -33.96 -18.04
C GLY A 510 -15.34 -34.66 -17.11
N THR A 511 -15.35 -34.29 -15.83
CA THR A 511 -16.25 -34.87 -14.81
C THR A 511 -17.69 -34.39 -14.90
N THR A 512 -17.94 -33.18 -15.42
CA THR A 512 -19.31 -32.71 -15.71
C THR A 512 -19.95 -33.46 -16.89
N ARG A 513 -19.15 -33.92 -17.87
CA ARG A 513 -19.60 -34.79 -18.95
C ARG A 513 -19.88 -36.24 -18.53
N SER A 514 -19.25 -36.74 -17.45
CA SER A 514 -19.54 -38.09 -16.93
C SER A 514 -20.78 -38.09 -16.04
N LYS A 515 -20.97 -37.08 -15.18
CA LYS A 515 -22.16 -36.97 -14.32
C LYS A 515 -23.48 -36.80 -15.08
N SER A 516 -23.47 -36.17 -16.26
CA SER A 516 -24.69 -36.08 -17.09
C SER A 516 -25.10 -37.40 -17.77
N LYS A 517 -24.22 -38.41 -17.80
CA LYS A 517 -24.54 -39.76 -18.30
C LYS A 517 -25.02 -40.72 -17.20
N GLU A 518 -24.66 -40.47 -15.94
CA GLU A 518 -25.06 -41.31 -14.80
C GLU A 518 -26.42 -40.93 -14.19
N GLN A 519 -27.02 -39.80 -14.59
CA GLN A 519 -28.37 -39.40 -14.15
C GLN A 519 -29.52 -39.89 -15.07
N THR A 520 -29.21 -40.74 -16.04
CA THR A 520 -30.20 -41.46 -16.84
C THR A 520 -30.02 -42.96 -16.66
N PHE A 521 -30.46 -43.49 -15.51
CA PHE A 521 -30.89 -44.89 -15.36
C PHE A 521 -31.89 -44.99 -14.20
#